data_AF-A0A2L2YX31-F1
#
_entry.id   AF-A0A2L2YX31-F1
#
_cell.length_a   1.000
_cell.length_b   1.000
_cell.length_c   1.000
_cell.angle_alpha   90.00
_cell.angle_beta   90.00
_cell.angle_gamma   90.00
#
_symmetry.space_group_name_H-M   'P 1'
#
loop_
_entity.id
_entity.type
_entity.pdbx_description
1 polymer ?
#
loop_
_entity_poly.entity_id
_entity_poly.type
_entity_poly.pdbx_seq_one_letter_code
_entity_poly.pdbx_strand_id
1 'polypeptide(L)'
;CSQILSALNYLHSCSPPIIHGNLTCDTIFIQHNGLIKICSVVPDAILYHIKTNHKDLKNKHFTAPEYMSKTLPHLTQAVDAYAFGMCALEMAALEISASGDKESQVTECIVNNTIDSLENHLQKDFIQKCLCKNPCDRATIRELLVHSVIFGVHSLKLLAARAI
;
A
#
# COMPACT_ATOMS: atom_id res chain seq x y z
N CYS A 1 -9.54 -1.80 5.61
CA CYS A 1 -8.07 -1.91 5.69
C CYS A 1 -7.52 -2.69 6.90
N SER A 2 -8.25 -2.84 8.02
CA SER A 2 -7.73 -3.51 9.25
C SER A 2 -7.11 -4.90 9.00
N GLN A 3 -7.76 -5.79 8.24
CA GLN A 3 -7.21 -7.14 8.00
C GLN A 3 -5.87 -7.13 7.25
N ILE A 4 -5.65 -6.19 6.33
CA ILE A 4 -4.38 -6.03 5.59
C ILE A 4 -3.26 -5.60 6.54
N LEU A 5 -3.52 -4.57 7.35
CA LEU A 5 -2.58 -4.08 8.35
C LEU A 5 -2.24 -5.16 9.39
N SER A 6 -3.23 -5.94 9.84
CA SER A 6 -2.99 -7.05 10.77
C SER A 6 -2.08 -8.11 10.15
N ALA A 7 -2.27 -8.45 8.87
CA ALA A 7 -1.41 -9.40 8.17
C ALA A 7 0.03 -8.87 8.02
N LEU A 8 0.20 -7.61 7.62
CA LEU A 8 1.52 -6.97 7.54
C LEU A 8 2.20 -6.89 8.91
N ASN A 9 1.46 -6.52 9.96
CA ASN A 9 1.98 -6.44 11.32
C ASN A 9 2.47 -7.80 11.81
N TYR A 10 1.75 -8.88 11.47
CA TYR A 10 2.20 -10.24 11.76
C TYR A 10 3.55 -10.56 11.10
N LEU A 11 3.70 -10.31 9.79
CA LEU A 11 4.97 -10.49 9.08
C LEU A 11 6.11 -9.68 9.72
N HIS A 12 5.81 -8.42 10.07
CA HIS A 12 6.76 -7.50 10.68
C HIS A 12 7.18 -7.87 12.11
N SER A 13 6.37 -8.67 12.80
CA SER A 13 6.66 -9.16 14.15
C SER A 13 7.50 -10.44 14.20
N CYS A 14 7.76 -11.07 13.05
CA CYS A 14 8.62 -12.24 12.96
C CYS A 14 10.08 -11.92 13.34
N SER A 15 10.87 -12.95 13.66
CA SER A 15 12.29 -12.80 13.96
C SER A 15 13.12 -13.78 13.11
N PRO A 16 13.86 -13.29 12.09
CA PRO A 16 13.94 -11.90 11.64
C PRO A 16 12.62 -11.40 11.03
N PRO A 17 12.36 -10.08 11.01
CA PRO A 17 11.14 -9.54 10.42
C PRO A 17 11.03 -9.84 8.93
N ILE A 18 9.82 -10.18 8.49
CA ILE A 18 9.52 -10.51 7.08
C ILE A 18 8.94 -9.27 6.41
N ILE A 19 9.50 -8.86 5.27
CA ILE A 19 9.00 -7.76 4.44
C ILE A 19 8.19 -8.36 3.29
N HIS A 20 6.97 -7.86 3.05
CA HIS A 20 6.13 -8.35 1.95
C HIS A 20 6.69 -7.94 0.58
N GLY A 21 7.13 -6.69 0.44
CA GLY A 21 7.98 -6.20 -0.65
C GLY A 21 7.31 -6.01 -2.01
N ASN A 22 6.08 -6.51 -2.19
CA ASN A 22 5.33 -6.38 -3.45
C ASN A 22 3.82 -6.24 -3.19
N LEU A 23 3.42 -5.38 -2.24
CA LEU A 23 1.99 -5.16 -1.97
C LEU A 23 1.41 -4.21 -3.03
N THR A 24 0.39 -4.67 -3.75
CA THR A 24 -0.43 -3.87 -4.68
C THR A 24 -1.91 -4.27 -4.55
N CYS A 25 -2.83 -3.49 -5.12
CA CYS A 25 -4.25 -3.85 -5.14
C CYS A 25 -4.52 -5.19 -5.84
N ASP A 26 -3.73 -5.54 -6.87
CA ASP A 26 -3.81 -6.84 -7.55
C ASP A 26 -3.40 -8.04 -6.67
N THR A 27 -2.62 -7.79 -5.62
CA THR A 27 -2.13 -8.84 -4.70
C THR A 27 -3.01 -9.01 -3.45
N ILE A 28 -4.08 -8.22 -3.32
CA ILE A 28 -5.01 -8.25 -2.21
C ILE A 28 -6.30 -8.94 -2.67
N PHE A 29 -6.57 -10.12 -2.12
CA PHE A 29 -7.72 -10.95 -2.49
C PHE A 29 -8.79 -10.92 -1.41
N ILE A 30 -10.05 -10.70 -1.81
CA ILE A 30 -11.21 -10.75 -0.91
C ILE A 30 -11.99 -12.02 -1.21
N GLN A 31 -12.15 -12.88 -0.20
CA GLN A 31 -12.95 -14.09 -0.30
C GLN A 31 -14.45 -13.78 -0.13
N HIS A 32 -15.31 -14.72 -0.56
CA HIS A 32 -16.77 -14.57 -0.48
C HIS A 32 -17.31 -14.37 0.95
N ASN A 33 -16.55 -14.79 1.97
CA ASN A 33 -16.86 -14.60 3.38
C ASN A 33 -16.28 -13.30 3.97
N GLY A 34 -15.72 -12.41 3.13
CA GLY A 34 -15.13 -11.14 3.55
C GLY A 34 -13.73 -11.27 4.15
N LEU A 35 -13.08 -12.44 4.09
CA LEU A 35 -11.69 -12.59 4.48
C LEU A 35 -10.75 -12.04 3.41
N ILE A 36 -9.81 -11.21 3.83
CA ILE A 36 -8.75 -10.67 3.00
C ILE A 36 -7.52 -11.56 3.12
N LYS A 37 -6.92 -11.90 1.98
CA LYS A 37 -5.63 -12.57 1.86
C LYS A 37 -4.68 -11.69 1.06
N ILE A 38 -3.51 -11.42 1.61
CA ILE A 38 -2.43 -10.78 0.87
C ILE A 38 -1.53 -11.87 0.28
N CYS A 39 -1.22 -11.74 -1.00
CA CYS A 39 -0.36 -12.67 -1.72
C CYS A 39 0.99 -12.00 -1.96
N SER A 40 2.02 -12.39 -1.22
CA SER A 40 3.41 -12.31 -1.67
C SER A 40 4.33 -12.94 -0.63
N VAL A 41 5.19 -13.83 -1.10
CA VAL A 41 6.46 -14.14 -0.44
C VAL A 41 7.48 -14.25 -1.57
N VAL A 42 8.09 -13.12 -1.95
CA VAL A 42 9.19 -13.14 -2.92
C VAL A 42 10.47 -13.51 -2.16
N PRO A 43 11.15 -14.62 -2.49
CA PRO A 43 12.45 -14.94 -1.90
C PRO A 43 13.45 -13.81 -2.12
N ASP A 44 14.32 -13.53 -1.15
CA ASP A 44 15.33 -12.45 -1.21
C ASP A 44 16.16 -12.44 -2.50
N ALA A 45 16.43 -13.64 -3.06
CA ALA A 45 17.14 -13.80 -4.33
C ALA A 45 16.40 -13.22 -5.54
N ILE A 46 15.07 -13.29 -5.54
CA ILE A 46 14.22 -12.73 -6.62
C ILE A 46 14.04 -11.22 -6.41
N LEU A 47 14.06 -10.73 -5.18
CA LEU A 47 14.02 -9.30 -4.86
C LEU A 47 15.19 -8.53 -5.53
N TYR A 48 16.38 -9.12 -5.56
CA TYR A 48 17.55 -8.57 -6.26
C TYR A 48 17.33 -8.53 -7.79
N HIS A 49 16.73 -9.58 -8.36
CA HIS A 49 16.39 -9.60 -9.78
C HIS A 49 15.28 -8.60 -10.14
N ILE A 50 14.28 -8.40 -9.26
CA ILE A 50 13.24 -7.37 -9.43
C ILE A 50 13.87 -5.98 -9.46
N LYS A 51 14.81 -5.67 -8.53
CA LYS A 51 15.59 -4.41 -8.55
C LYS A 51 16.28 -4.15 -9.90
N THR A 52 16.71 -5.20 -10.60
CA THR A 52 17.39 -5.07 -11.90
C THR A 52 16.47 -5.06 -13.11
N ASN A 53 15.25 -5.60 -13.01
CA ASN A 53 14.36 -5.86 -14.14
C ASN A 53 13.09 -4.97 -14.18
N HIS A 54 13.10 -3.82 -13.50
CA HIS A 54 12.01 -2.83 -13.44
C HIS A 54 11.61 -2.16 -14.77
N LYS A 55 11.97 -2.72 -15.93
CA LYS A 55 11.61 -2.16 -17.24
C LYS A 55 10.12 -2.32 -17.58
N ASP A 56 9.41 -3.31 -17.03
CA ASP A 56 8.02 -3.64 -17.45
C ASP A 56 6.91 -3.44 -16.40
N LEU A 57 7.15 -2.77 -15.27
CA LEU A 57 6.13 -2.72 -14.22
C LEU A 57 5.07 -1.63 -14.45
N LYS A 58 3.87 -2.07 -14.86
CA LYS A 58 2.60 -1.32 -14.82
C LYS A 58 2.28 -0.71 -13.43
N ASN A 59 2.95 -1.17 -12.36
CA ASN A 59 2.67 -0.83 -10.96
C ASN A 59 3.82 -0.07 -10.24
N LYS A 60 4.68 0.66 -10.96
CA LYS A 60 5.81 1.41 -10.37
C LYS A 60 5.41 2.35 -9.22
N HIS A 61 4.20 2.87 -9.24
CA HIS A 61 3.74 3.87 -8.28
C HIS A 61 3.46 3.33 -6.87
N PHE A 62 3.29 2.02 -6.70
CA PHE A 62 3.22 1.37 -5.37
C PHE A 62 4.60 1.20 -4.72
N THR A 63 5.67 1.42 -5.48
CA THR A 63 7.04 1.21 -4.99
C THR A 63 7.51 2.44 -4.22
N ALA A 64 8.02 2.22 -3.00
CA ALA A 64 8.51 3.30 -2.16
C ALA A 64 9.72 4.03 -2.82
N PRO A 65 9.87 5.36 -2.65
CA PRO A 65 10.94 6.13 -3.30
C PRO A 65 12.35 5.59 -3.02
N GLU A 66 12.58 5.09 -1.81
CA GLU A 66 13.86 4.54 -1.40
C GLU A 66 14.25 3.24 -2.12
N TYR A 67 13.27 2.53 -2.71
CA TYR A 67 13.51 1.30 -3.47
C TYR A 67 14.39 1.55 -4.71
N MET A 68 14.33 2.77 -5.27
CA MET A 68 15.11 3.18 -6.43
C MET A 68 16.49 3.73 -6.05
N SER A 69 16.70 4.04 -4.78
CA SER A 69 17.96 4.58 -4.28
C SER A 69 18.94 3.45 -4.01
N LYS A 70 20.04 3.38 -4.79
CA LYS A 70 21.12 2.39 -4.63
C LYS A 70 21.86 2.48 -3.28
N THR A 71 21.45 3.38 -2.39
CA THR A 71 22.11 3.69 -1.12
C THR A 71 21.66 2.80 0.04
N LEU A 72 20.54 2.07 -0.08
CA LEU A 72 20.07 1.14 0.96
C LEU A 72 20.39 -0.31 0.59
N PRO A 73 21.36 -0.97 1.26
CA PRO A 73 21.71 -2.35 1.00
C PRO A 73 20.58 -3.34 1.35
N HIS A 74 19.67 -2.96 2.26
CA HIS A 74 18.56 -3.79 2.72
C HIS A 74 17.23 -3.02 2.69
N LEU A 75 16.17 -3.69 2.26
CA LEU A 75 14.82 -3.14 2.39
C LEU A 75 14.43 -3.09 3.87
N THR A 76 13.60 -2.12 4.22
CA THR A 76 13.02 -2.00 5.56
C THR A 76 11.52 -2.24 5.48
N GLN A 77 10.90 -2.49 6.63
CA GLN A 77 9.45 -2.62 6.79
C GLN A 77 8.67 -1.39 6.30
N ALA A 78 9.32 -0.23 6.21
CA ALA A 78 8.70 1.00 5.74
C ALA A 78 8.18 0.89 4.30
N VAL A 79 8.78 0.03 3.46
CA VAL A 79 8.33 -0.13 2.06
C VAL A 79 6.90 -0.69 1.98
N ASP A 80 6.54 -1.59 2.91
CA ASP A 80 5.20 -2.16 2.98
C ASP A 80 4.17 -1.12 3.44
N ALA A 81 4.57 -0.20 4.34
CA ALA A 81 3.70 0.89 4.77
C ALA A 81 3.38 1.86 3.62
N TYR A 82 4.36 2.17 2.77
CA TYR A 82 4.15 2.98 1.58
C TYR A 82 3.24 2.29 0.57
N ALA A 83 3.56 1.04 0.23
CA ALA A 83 2.77 0.25 -0.70
C ALA A 83 1.31 0.11 -0.24
N PHE A 84 1.11 -0.12 1.06
CA PHE A 84 -0.20 -0.11 1.69
C PHE A 84 -0.90 1.25 1.57
N GLY A 85 -0.17 2.37 1.76
CA GLY A 85 -0.71 3.72 1.58
C GLY A 85 -1.22 3.96 0.17
N MET A 86 -0.49 3.50 -0.84
CA MET A 86 -0.92 3.60 -2.24
C MET A 86 -2.17 2.76 -2.52
N CYS A 87 -2.23 1.53 -1.99
CA CYS A 87 -3.44 0.71 -2.07
C CYS A 87 -4.64 1.38 -1.37
N ALA A 88 -4.42 1.95 -0.19
CA ALA A 88 -5.48 2.64 0.56
C ALA A 88 -5.97 3.89 -0.18
N LEU A 89 -5.08 4.64 -0.81
CA LEU A 89 -5.42 5.81 -1.63
C LEU A 89 -6.25 5.41 -2.86
N GLU A 90 -5.83 4.36 -3.59
CA GLU A 90 -6.59 3.87 -4.74
C GLU A 90 -7.98 3.35 -4.33
N MET A 91 -8.07 2.59 -3.23
CA MET A 91 -9.36 2.13 -2.71
C MET A 91 -10.27 3.28 -2.27
N ALA A 92 -9.70 4.37 -1.74
CA ALA A 92 -10.46 5.54 -1.30
C ALA A 92 -10.90 6.43 -2.48
N ALA A 93 -10.06 6.57 -3.51
CA ALA A 93 -10.30 7.41 -4.67
C ALA A 93 -10.96 6.68 -5.85
N LEU A 94 -11.15 5.36 -5.75
CA LEU A 94 -11.56 4.41 -6.80
C LEU A 94 -10.55 4.25 -7.95
N GLU A 95 -9.86 5.32 -8.36
CA GLU A 95 -8.75 5.28 -9.30
C GLU A 95 -7.74 6.41 -8.99
N ILE A 96 -6.44 6.11 -9.12
CA ILE A 96 -5.39 7.13 -9.12
C ILE A 96 -5.13 7.52 -10.59
N SER A 97 -6.03 8.29 -11.19
CA SER A 97 -5.95 8.61 -12.61
C SER A 97 -4.97 9.76 -12.89
N ALA A 98 -3.94 9.44 -13.65
CA ALA A 98 -3.24 10.39 -14.50
C ALA A 98 -4.09 10.58 -15.76
N SER A 99 -5.09 11.46 -15.71
CA SER A 99 -5.89 11.93 -16.86
C SER A 99 -6.04 10.94 -18.03
N GLY A 100 -6.93 9.94 -17.92
CA GLY A 100 -7.47 9.18 -19.05
C GLY A 100 -6.51 8.29 -19.87
N ASP A 101 -5.20 8.33 -19.65
CA ASP A 101 -4.23 7.57 -20.43
C ASP A 101 -3.56 6.51 -19.54
N LYS A 102 -3.91 5.24 -19.76
CA LYS A 102 -3.49 4.07 -18.97
C LYS A 102 -1.97 3.81 -18.98
N GLU A 103 -1.21 4.63 -19.70
CA GLU A 103 0.25 4.55 -19.84
C GLU A 103 0.99 5.74 -19.19
N SER A 104 0.28 6.73 -18.66
CA SER A 104 0.92 7.88 -18.02
C SER A 104 1.41 7.53 -16.61
N GLN A 105 2.68 7.86 -16.32
CA GLN A 105 3.29 7.55 -15.03
C GLN A 105 2.60 8.35 -13.92
N VAL A 106 2.14 7.66 -12.86
CA VAL A 106 1.62 8.31 -11.65
C VAL A 106 2.75 9.12 -11.02
N THR A 107 2.62 10.44 -11.07
CA THR A 107 3.59 11.38 -10.50
C THR A 107 3.22 11.71 -9.05
N GLU A 108 4.18 12.22 -8.28
CA GLU A 108 3.93 12.71 -6.92
C GLU A 108 2.84 13.79 -6.87
N CYS A 109 2.78 14.66 -7.89
CA CYS A 109 1.75 15.69 -7.99
C CYS A 109 0.35 15.08 -8.08
N ILE A 110 0.19 14.01 -8.88
CA ILE A 110 -1.08 13.29 -8.99
C ILE A 110 -1.46 12.69 -7.64
N VAL A 111 -0.52 12.01 -6.97
CA VAL A 111 -0.75 11.42 -5.64
C VAL A 111 -1.21 12.46 -4.63
N ASN A 112 -0.51 13.60 -4.53
CA ASN A 112 -0.88 14.66 -3.60
C ASN A 112 -2.24 15.27 -3.93
N ASN A 113 -2.54 15.53 -5.21
CA ASN A 113 -3.85 16.03 -5.63
C ASN A 113 -4.96 15.02 -5.30
N THR A 114 -4.72 13.71 -5.48
CA THR A 114 -5.69 12.67 -5.11
C THR A 114 -5.93 12.66 -3.61
N ILE A 115 -4.89 12.76 -2.78
CA ILE A 115 -5.03 12.89 -1.32
C ILE A 115 -5.85 14.12 -0.96
N ASP A 116 -5.54 15.27 -1.58
CA ASP A 116 -6.24 16.53 -1.32
C ASP A 116 -7.71 16.49 -1.74
N SER A 117 -8.06 15.65 -2.72
CA SER A 117 -9.44 15.45 -3.17
C SER A 117 -10.31 14.63 -2.23
N LEU A 118 -9.73 13.88 -1.28
CA LEU A 118 -10.52 13.08 -0.34
C LEU A 118 -11.40 13.97 0.54
N GLU A 119 -12.58 13.52 0.94
CA GLU A 119 -13.46 14.32 1.81
C GLU A 119 -13.10 14.16 3.29
N ASN A 120 -12.66 12.96 3.69
CA ASN A 120 -12.42 12.62 5.08
C ASN A 120 -10.99 12.98 5.51
N HIS A 121 -10.87 13.96 6.41
CA HIS A 121 -9.58 14.38 6.97
C HIS A 121 -8.79 13.26 7.67
N LEU A 122 -9.47 12.30 8.33
CA LEU A 122 -8.80 11.16 8.96
C LEU A 122 -8.24 10.19 7.92
N GLN A 123 -8.87 10.06 6.75
CA GLN A 123 -8.33 9.28 5.64
C GLN A 123 -7.11 9.98 5.03
N LYS A 124 -7.16 11.30 4.85
CA LYS A 124 -6.01 12.09 4.38
C LYS A 124 -4.81 11.93 5.29
N ASP A 125 -4.97 12.21 6.58
CA ASP A 125 -3.90 12.12 7.57
C ASP A 125 -3.31 10.70 7.62
N PHE A 126 -4.17 9.68 7.58
CA PHE A 126 -3.74 8.29 7.53
C PHE A 126 -2.89 7.96 6.30
N ILE A 127 -3.35 8.36 5.11
CA ILE A 127 -2.63 8.11 3.87
C ILE A 127 -1.32 8.90 3.82
N GLN A 128 -1.31 10.15 4.30
CA GLN A 128 -0.10 10.96 4.39
C GLN A 128 0.96 10.33 5.30
N LYS A 129 0.56 9.76 6.45
CA LYS A 129 1.46 8.99 7.33
C LYS A 129 2.05 7.76 6.66
N CYS A 130 1.28 7.10 5.79
CA CYS A 130 1.77 5.97 4.99
C CYS A 130 2.76 6.41 3.90
N LEU A 131 2.50 7.55 3.26
CA LEU A 131 3.23 8.02 2.08
C LEU A 131 4.35 9.01 2.39
N CYS A 132 4.77 9.11 3.66
CA CYS A 132 5.92 9.93 4.05
C CYS A 132 7.17 9.50 3.25
N LYS A 133 7.84 10.49 2.63
CA LYS A 133 9.00 10.25 1.76
C LYS A 133 10.18 9.66 2.50
N ASN A 134 10.47 10.19 3.69
CA ASN A 134 11.55 9.67 4.50
C ASN A 134 11.09 8.37 5.17
N PRO A 135 11.72 7.21 4.90
CA PRO A 135 11.31 5.94 5.49
C PRO A 135 11.41 5.94 7.03
N CYS A 136 12.28 6.77 7.62
CA CYS A 136 12.42 6.88 9.08
C CYS A 136 11.26 7.64 9.73
N ASP A 137 10.62 8.56 9.01
CA ASP A 137 9.50 9.36 9.50
C ASP A 137 8.14 8.75 9.10
N ARG A 138 8.17 7.67 8.29
CA ARG A 138 6.97 6.97 7.84
C ARG A 138 6.41 6.12 8.98
N ALA A 139 5.10 6.21 9.18
CA ALA A 139 4.45 5.45 10.24
C ALA A 139 4.63 3.94 10.03
N THR A 140 4.95 3.24 11.11
CA THR A 140 5.03 1.79 11.13
C THR A 140 3.65 1.17 10.95
N ILE A 141 3.58 -0.07 10.47
CA ILE A 141 2.30 -0.80 10.35
C ILE A 141 1.57 -0.87 11.71
N ARG A 142 2.32 -1.00 12.81
CA ARG A 142 1.76 -1.01 14.17
C ARG A 142 1.08 0.31 14.54
N GLU A 143 1.70 1.45 14.21
CA GLU A 143 1.10 2.78 14.44
C GLU A 143 -0.11 3.02 13.55
N LEU A 144 -0.06 2.54 12.30
CA LEU A 144 -1.19 2.60 11.38
C LEU A 144 -2.38 1.75 11.86
N LEU A 145 -2.12 0.59 12.48
CA LEU A 145 -3.16 -0.29 13.02
C LEU A 145 -3.98 0.38 14.13
N VAL A 146 -3.37 1.29 14.90
CA VAL A 146 -4.00 2.02 16.00
C VAL A 146 -4.49 3.41 15.60
N HIS A 147 -4.47 3.74 14.30
CA HIS A 147 -4.96 5.01 13.82
C HIS A 147 -6.49 5.13 13.94
N SER A 148 -6.99 6.30 14.35
CA SER A 148 -8.43 6.54 14.59
C SER A 148 -9.33 6.18 13.39
N VAL A 149 -8.83 6.34 12.16
CA VAL A 149 -9.57 5.98 10.93
C VAL A 149 -9.90 4.48 10.84
N ILE A 150 -9.09 3.62 11.46
CA ILE A 150 -9.27 2.16 11.44
C ILE A 150 -10.44 1.75 12.33
N PHE A 151 -10.68 2.48 13.42
CA PHE A 151 -11.79 2.23 14.35
C PHE A 151 -13.10 2.89 13.92
N GLY A 152 -13.06 3.89 13.03
CA GLY A 152 -14.23 4.64 12.58
C GLY A 152 -15.11 3.93 11.54
N VAL A 153 -14.70 2.77 11.02
CA VAL A 153 -15.44 2.08 9.96
C VAL A 153 -16.47 1.13 10.57
N HIS A 154 -17.75 1.38 10.29
CA HIS A 154 -18.81 0.40 10.52
C HIS A 154 -18.45 -0.86 9.72
N SER A 155 -18.60 -2.04 10.32
CA SER A 155 -18.41 -3.35 9.67
C SER A 155 -18.83 -3.28 8.21
N LEU A 156 -17.96 -3.68 7.27
CA LEU A 156 -18.27 -3.71 5.84
C LEU A 156 -19.68 -4.30 5.69
N LYS A 157 -20.68 -3.44 5.47
CA LYS A 157 -21.96 -3.89 4.93
C LYS A 157 -21.59 -4.26 3.51
N LEU A 158 -21.34 -5.55 3.32
CA LEU A 158 -21.09 -6.17 2.04
C LEU A 158 -22.10 -5.59 1.06
N LEU A 159 -21.67 -4.70 0.17
CA LEU A 159 -22.42 -4.34 -1.02
C LEU A 159 -22.30 -5.54 -1.95
N ALA A 160 -22.88 -6.67 -1.54
CA ALA A 160 -23.06 -7.81 -2.40
C ALA A 160 -23.92 -7.33 -3.56
N ALA A 161 -23.43 -7.62 -4.77
CA ALA A 161 -23.99 -7.21 -6.04
C ALA A 161 -25.53 -7.11 -6.00
N ARG A 162 -26.03 -5.89 -6.22
CA ARG A 162 -27.42 -5.72 -6.63
C ARG A 162 -27.49 -6.37 -8.02
N ALA A 163 -27.95 -7.61 -8.06
CA ALA A 163 -28.30 -8.29 -9.30
C ALA A 163 -29.30 -7.40 -10.04
N ILE A 164 -28.91 -6.94 -11.22
CA ILE A 164 -29.82 -6.38 -12.22
C ILE A 164 -30.54 -7.55 -12.87
#